data_AF-A0A7Y4WZ61-F1
#
_entry.id   AF-A0A7Y4WZ61-F1
#
_cell.length_a   1.000
_cell.length_b   1.000
_cell.length_c   1.000
_cell.angle_alpha   90.00
_cell.angle_beta   90.00
_cell.angle_gamma   90.00
#
_symmetry.space_group_name_H-M   'P 1'
#
loop_
_entity.id
_entity.type
_entity.pdbx_description
1 polymer ?
#
loop_
_entity_poly.entity_id
_entity_poly.type
_entity_poly.pdbx_seq_one_letter_code
_entity_poly.pdbx_strand_id
1 'polypeptide(L)'
;MKLQQILAPFLLAFAASIGNAMVTIGQKKATTYSNPFFFGAFSLLFASATLFVVAMFFTTKGVSNYFYVNAKWFATTGAGLVLLNIFLYFLYRNHGAAYYTLYSILAIVTTSIFVALYVFNEKMNMYYWISLAFALLTIVFFMKGKSNL
;
A
#
# COMPACT_ATOMS: atom_id res chain seq x y z
N MET A 1 -18.22 6.73 -21.01
CA MET A 1 -17.22 6.95 -19.94
C MET A 1 -16.13 7.85 -20.49
N LYS A 2 -15.75 8.94 -19.82
CA LYS A 2 -14.66 9.80 -20.34
C LYS A 2 -13.34 9.06 -20.12
N LEU A 3 -12.54 8.84 -21.17
CA LEU A 3 -11.27 8.09 -21.12
C LEU A 3 -10.35 8.55 -19.96
N GLN A 4 -10.35 9.85 -19.67
CA GLN A 4 -9.60 10.45 -18.56
C GLN A 4 -9.97 9.89 -17.18
N GLN A 5 -11.24 9.52 -16.95
CA GLN A 5 -11.71 8.94 -15.68
C GLN A 5 -11.20 7.51 -15.45
N ILE A 6 -10.70 6.85 -16.50
CA ILE A 6 -10.10 5.50 -16.42
C ILE A 6 -8.58 5.60 -16.37
N LEU A 7 -8.03 6.41 -17.27
CA LEU A 7 -6.60 6.44 -17.51
C LEU A 7 -5.84 7.02 -16.32
N ALA A 8 -6.33 8.10 -15.71
CA ALA A 8 -5.64 8.73 -14.58
C ALA A 8 -5.55 7.79 -13.35
N PRO A 9 -6.65 7.18 -12.85
CA PRO A 9 -6.56 6.21 -11.76
C PRO A 9 -5.66 5.01 -12.09
N PHE A 10 -5.74 4.51 -13.32
CA PHE A 10 -4.89 3.41 -13.77
C PHE A 10 -3.40 3.76 -13.70
N LEU A 11 -3.00 4.91 -14.24
CA LEU A 11 -1.61 5.34 -14.23
C LEU A 11 -1.09 5.60 -12.81
N LEU A 12 -1.91 6.18 -11.93
CA LEU A 12 -1.55 6.38 -10.52
C LEU A 12 -1.37 5.05 -9.78
N ALA A 13 -2.29 4.09 -9.99
CA ALA A 13 -2.19 2.75 -9.41
C ALA A 13 -0.96 2.00 -9.94
N PHE A 14 -0.67 2.14 -11.23
CA PHE A 14 0.51 1.54 -11.85
C PHE A 14 1.80 2.12 -11.27
N ALA A 15 1.93 3.45 -11.16
CA ALA A 15 3.07 4.10 -10.52
C ALA A 15 3.25 3.65 -9.06
N ALA A 16 2.16 3.55 -8.30
CA ALA A 16 2.20 3.04 -6.93
C ALA A 16 2.69 1.58 -6.88
N SER A 17 2.31 0.74 -7.85
CA SER A 17 2.75 -0.66 -7.91
C SER A 17 4.26 -0.81 -8.18
N ILE A 18 4.85 0.10 -8.98
CA ILE A 18 6.32 0.19 -9.15
C ILE A 18 6.99 0.51 -7.81
N GLY A 19 6.46 1.49 -7.07
CA GLY A 19 6.96 1.82 -5.74
C GLY A 19 6.93 0.62 -4.79
N ASN A 20 5.84 -0.15 -4.80
CA ASN A 20 5.74 -1.37 -3.99
C ASN A 20 6.77 -2.44 -4.41
N ALA A 21 7.04 -2.60 -5.71
CA ALA A 21 8.08 -3.50 -6.19
C ALA A 21 9.47 -3.08 -5.68
N MET A 22 9.78 -1.78 -5.68
CA MET A 22 11.03 -1.25 -5.13
C MET A 22 11.16 -1.54 -3.62
N VAL A 23 10.09 -1.33 -2.85
CA VAL A 23 10.04 -1.66 -1.41
C VAL A 23 10.30 -3.16 -1.20
N THR A 24 9.67 -4.01 -2.00
CA THR A 24 9.84 -5.48 -1.94
C THR A 24 11.29 -5.88 -2.20
N ILE A 25 11.93 -5.31 -3.22
CA ILE A 25 13.35 -5.55 -3.54
C ILE A 25 14.23 -5.14 -2.35
N GLY A 26 14.03 -3.93 -1.81
CA GLY A 26 14.81 -3.42 -0.69
C GLY A 26 14.68 -4.30 0.55
N GLN A 27 13.46 -4.62 0.96
CA GLN A 27 13.18 -5.45 2.13
C GLN A 27 13.72 -6.89 1.97
N LYS A 28 13.64 -7.47 0.76
CA LYS A 28 14.14 -8.83 0.50
C LYS A 28 15.67 -8.89 0.48
N LYS A 29 16.33 -7.89 -0.09
CA LYS A 29 17.80 -7.86 -0.23
C LYS A 29 18.52 -7.30 0.99
N ALA A 30 17.81 -6.64 1.91
CA ALA A 30 18.41 -6.11 3.12
C ALA A 30 19.09 -7.20 3.95
N THR A 31 20.32 -6.92 4.39
CA THR A 31 21.03 -7.78 5.33
C THR A 31 20.26 -7.90 6.64
N THR A 32 20.24 -9.11 7.20
CA THR A 32 19.55 -9.39 8.45
C THR A 32 20.37 -8.93 9.65
N TYR A 33 19.72 -8.18 10.53
CA TYR A 33 20.24 -7.79 11.85
C TYR A 33 19.25 -8.19 12.94
N SER A 34 19.72 -8.19 14.20
CA SER A 34 18.92 -8.55 15.38
C SER A 34 17.71 -7.62 15.58
N ASN A 35 17.87 -6.33 15.30
CA ASN A 35 16.79 -5.35 15.33
C ASN A 35 16.34 -4.98 13.90
N PRO A 36 15.25 -5.56 13.39
CA PRO A 36 14.74 -5.28 12.05
C PRO A 36 14.03 -3.91 11.94
N PHE A 37 13.65 -3.28 13.06
CA PHE A 37 12.83 -2.07 13.04
C PHE A 37 13.60 -0.83 12.57
N PHE A 38 14.93 -0.81 12.76
CA PHE A 38 15.76 0.28 12.24
C PHE A 38 15.73 0.36 10.72
N PHE A 39 15.63 -0.78 10.02
CA PHE A 39 15.49 -0.77 8.57
C PHE A 39 14.22 0.00 8.15
N GLY A 40 13.09 -0.29 8.79
CA GLY A 40 11.83 0.41 8.55
C GLY A 40 11.91 1.89 8.92
N ALA A 41 12.51 2.22 10.08
CA ALA A 41 12.66 3.59 10.54
C ALA A 41 13.48 4.45 9.58
N PHE A 42 14.65 3.96 9.13
CA PHE A 42 15.48 4.69 8.17
C PHE A 42 14.85 4.77 6.78
N SER A 43 14.14 3.72 6.35
CA SER A 43 13.39 3.74 5.08
C SER A 43 12.29 4.80 5.09
N LEU A 44 11.51 4.87 6.18
CA LEU A 44 10.48 5.89 6.37
C LEU A 44 11.08 7.29 6.48
N LEU A 45 12.20 7.45 7.21
CA LEU A 45 12.89 8.73 7.31
C LEU A 45 13.33 9.24 5.93
N PHE A 46 13.93 8.38 5.11
CA PHE A 46 14.34 8.72 3.74
C PHE A 46 13.14 9.11 2.88
N ALA A 47 12.04 8.34 2.95
CA ALA A 47 10.80 8.65 2.24
C ALA A 47 10.21 10.00 2.67
N SER A 48 10.12 10.25 3.97
CA SER A 48 9.64 11.53 4.52
C SER A 48 10.52 12.70 4.10
N ALA A 49 11.85 12.58 4.20
CA ALA A 49 12.77 13.63 3.77
C ALA A 49 12.59 13.96 2.28
N THR A 50 12.45 12.94 1.43
CA THR A 50 12.18 13.13 -0.01
C THR A 50 10.84 13.81 -0.24
N LEU A 51 9.79 13.44 0.49
CA LEU A 51 8.48 14.11 0.41
C LEU A 51 8.55 15.57 0.86
N PHE A 52 9.35 15.89 1.88
CA PHE A 52 9.58 17.29 2.29
C PHE A 52 10.29 18.08 1.18
N VAL A 53 11.28 17.50 0.50
CA VAL A 53 11.92 18.14 -0.67
C VAL A 53 10.90 18.41 -1.77
N VAL A 54 10.07 17.43 -2.11
CA VAL A 54 9.00 17.60 -3.10
C VAL A 54 8.01 18.69 -2.65
N ALA A 55 7.62 18.69 -1.38
CA ALA A 55 6.68 19.67 -0.83
C ALA A 55 7.17 21.12 -0.94
N MET A 56 8.49 21.37 -0.96
CA MET A 56 9.03 22.72 -1.17
C MET A 56 8.66 23.32 -2.52
N PHE A 57 8.29 22.51 -3.52
CA PHE A 57 7.84 22.96 -4.83
C PHE A 57 6.33 23.27 -4.89
N PHE A 58 5.59 23.08 -3.81
CA PHE A 58 4.14 23.29 -3.75
C PHE A 58 3.74 24.24 -2.63
N THR A 59 2.96 25.27 -2.95
CA THR A 59 2.52 26.25 -1.95
C THR A 59 1.36 25.70 -1.12
N THR A 60 1.48 25.75 0.21
CA THR A 60 0.38 25.45 1.15
C THR A 60 -0.01 26.73 1.90
N LYS A 61 -1.20 27.27 1.65
CA LYS A 61 -1.72 28.44 2.38
C LYS A 61 -2.26 28.00 3.75
N GLY A 62 -2.02 28.80 4.79
CA GLY A 62 -2.57 28.54 6.13
C GLY A 62 -1.99 27.29 6.78
N VAL A 63 -0.67 27.14 6.78
CA VAL A 63 0.05 25.96 7.28
C VAL A 63 -0.41 25.52 8.68
N SER A 64 -0.56 26.46 9.62
CA SER A 64 -1.04 26.13 10.97
C SER A 64 -2.43 25.48 10.96
N ASN A 65 -3.35 26.00 10.13
CA ASN A 65 -4.68 25.41 10.00
C ASN A 65 -4.62 24.05 9.30
N TYR A 66 -3.78 23.89 8.28
CA TYR A 66 -3.55 22.62 7.60
C TYR A 66 -3.10 21.53 8.59
N PHE A 67 -2.19 21.84 9.52
CA PHE A 67 -1.76 20.89 10.53
C PHE A 67 -2.89 20.52 11.50
N TYR A 68 -3.61 21.53 12.00
CA TYR A 68 -4.67 21.32 12.97
C TYR A 68 -5.79 20.43 12.44
N VAL A 69 -6.29 20.71 11.23
CA VAL A 69 -7.42 19.95 10.65
C VAL A 69 -7.04 18.53 10.21
N ASN A 70 -5.75 18.28 9.94
CA ASN A 70 -5.27 16.98 9.48
C ASN A 70 -4.53 16.16 10.56
N ALA A 71 -4.37 16.67 11.78
CA ALA A 71 -3.57 16.02 12.82
C ALA A 71 -3.96 14.56 13.06
N LYS A 72 -5.26 14.27 13.15
CA LYS A 72 -5.79 12.91 13.29
C LYS A 72 -5.43 12.03 12.09
N TRP A 73 -5.52 12.58 10.88
CA TRP A 73 -5.22 11.83 9.66
C TRP A 73 -3.74 11.55 9.50
N PHE A 74 -2.87 12.48 9.91
CA PHE A 74 -1.42 12.21 9.98
C PHE A 74 -1.11 11.04 10.91
N ALA A 75 -1.73 11.01 12.09
CA ALA A 75 -1.56 9.91 13.03
C ALA A 75 -2.06 8.58 12.46
N THR A 76 -3.27 8.55 11.89
CA THR A 76 -3.85 7.34 11.27
C THR A 76 -2.99 6.82 10.12
N THR A 77 -2.58 7.69 9.20
CA THR A 77 -1.73 7.32 8.06
C THR A 77 -0.34 6.88 8.52
N GLY A 78 0.27 7.60 9.48
CA GLY A 78 1.56 7.25 10.05
C GLY A 78 1.54 5.86 10.70
N ALA A 79 0.50 5.56 11.49
CA ALA A 79 0.32 4.25 12.10
C ALA A 79 0.20 3.14 11.02
N GLY A 80 -0.58 3.39 9.96
CA GLY A 80 -0.70 2.47 8.82
C GLY A 80 0.64 2.21 8.13
N LEU A 81 1.43 3.26 7.88
CA LEU A 81 2.77 3.14 7.26
C LEU A 81 3.74 2.34 8.13
N VAL A 82 3.67 2.47 9.46
CA VAL A 82 4.47 1.67 10.39
C VAL A 82 4.07 0.20 10.31
N LEU A 83 2.78 -0.12 10.37
CA LEU A 83 2.30 -1.49 10.26
C LEU A 83 2.71 -2.13 8.93
N LEU A 84 2.52 -1.43 7.81
CA LEU A 84 2.94 -1.89 6.49
C LEU A 84 4.44 -2.21 6.46
N ASN A 85 5.28 -1.31 6.98
CA ASN A 85 6.72 -1.53 6.99
C ASN A 85 7.11 -2.76 7.82
N ILE A 86 6.53 -2.93 9.02
CA ILE A 86 6.83 -4.07 9.89
C ILE A 86 6.41 -5.38 9.23
N PHE A 87 5.15 -5.49 8.80
CA PHE A 87 4.61 -6.76 8.34
C PHE A 87 5.08 -7.14 6.95
N LEU A 88 5.23 -6.19 6.02
CA LEU A 88 5.79 -6.49 4.69
C LEU A 88 7.27 -6.85 4.77
N TYR A 89 8.02 -6.21 5.68
CA TYR A 89 9.40 -6.60 5.93
C TYR A 89 9.49 -8.08 6.33
N PHE A 90 8.70 -8.51 7.32
CA PHE A 90 8.68 -9.92 7.73
C PHE A 90 8.16 -10.84 6.63
N LEU A 91 7.11 -10.43 5.91
CA LEU A 91 6.52 -11.21 4.82
C LEU A 91 7.56 -11.51 3.74
N TYR A 92 8.22 -10.49 3.20
CA TYR A 92 9.16 -10.69 2.09
C TYR A 92 10.46 -11.32 2.55
N ARG A 93 10.97 -10.93 3.73
CA ARG A 93 12.17 -11.53 4.30
C ARG A 93 11.99 -13.04 4.46
N ASN A 94 10.94 -13.47 5.15
CA ASN A 94 10.76 -14.86 5.56
C ASN A 94 10.11 -15.72 4.48
N HIS A 95 9.15 -15.18 3.72
CA HIS A 95 8.35 -15.96 2.76
C HIS A 95 8.68 -15.66 1.29
N GLY A 96 9.33 -14.52 1.02
CA GLY A 96 9.76 -14.13 -0.33
C GLY A 96 8.80 -13.19 -1.05
N ALA A 97 9.27 -12.63 -2.17
CA ALA A 97 8.53 -11.61 -2.92
C ALA A 97 7.21 -12.13 -3.53
N ALA A 98 7.10 -13.42 -3.83
CA ALA A 98 5.88 -14.02 -4.38
C ALA A 98 4.68 -13.91 -3.43
N TYR A 99 4.91 -13.79 -2.12
CA TYR A 99 3.84 -13.56 -1.14
C TYR A 99 3.23 -12.16 -1.23
N TYR A 100 3.77 -11.27 -2.07
CA TYR A 100 3.10 -10.04 -2.47
C TYR A 100 1.69 -10.32 -3.00
N THR A 101 1.50 -11.37 -3.80
CA THR A 101 0.18 -11.73 -4.34
C THR A 101 -0.85 -11.94 -3.23
N LEU A 102 -0.49 -12.67 -2.18
CA LEU A 102 -1.37 -12.90 -1.04
C LEU A 102 -1.70 -11.59 -0.31
N TYR A 103 -0.68 -10.77 -0.04
CA TYR A 103 -0.88 -9.44 0.54
C TYR A 103 -1.78 -8.57 -0.33
N SER A 104 -1.56 -8.49 -1.64
CA SER A 104 -2.33 -7.64 -2.55
C SER A 104 -3.81 -7.99 -2.53
N ILE A 105 -4.15 -9.28 -2.49
CA ILE A 105 -5.55 -9.68 -2.49
C ILE A 105 -6.20 -9.37 -1.13
N LEU A 106 -5.50 -9.62 -0.02
CA LEU A 106 -5.99 -9.23 1.30
C LEU A 106 -6.13 -7.70 1.43
N ALA A 107 -5.23 -6.94 0.80
CA ALA A 107 -5.32 -5.49 0.70
C ALA A 107 -6.58 -5.10 -0.09
N ILE A 108 -6.85 -5.70 -1.26
CA ILE A 108 -8.08 -5.47 -2.03
C ILE A 108 -9.33 -5.72 -1.16
N VAL A 109 -9.37 -6.82 -0.40
CA VAL A 109 -10.50 -7.13 0.47
C VAL A 109 -10.67 -6.06 1.55
N THR A 110 -9.60 -5.71 2.25
CA THR A 110 -9.65 -4.75 3.36
C THR A 110 -9.90 -3.32 2.89
N THR A 111 -9.32 -2.87 1.78
CA THR A 111 -9.52 -1.50 1.28
C THR A 111 -10.80 -1.36 0.48
N SER A 112 -11.11 -2.28 -0.42
CA SER A 112 -12.27 -2.13 -1.31
C SER A 112 -13.56 -2.57 -0.63
N ILE A 113 -13.56 -3.64 0.18
CA ILE A 113 -14.79 -4.05 0.87
C ILE A 113 -14.95 -3.26 2.16
N PHE A 114 -13.98 -3.32 3.06
CA PHE A 114 -14.16 -2.72 4.37
C PHE A 114 -14.06 -1.19 4.32
N VAL A 115 -13.03 -0.61 3.72
CA VAL A 115 -12.92 0.85 3.69
C VAL A 115 -13.91 1.47 2.67
N ALA A 116 -13.89 1.07 1.41
CA ALA A 116 -14.70 1.75 0.40
C ALA A 116 -16.21 1.52 0.57
N LEU A 117 -16.68 0.28 0.78
CA LEU A 117 -18.11 0.02 0.97
C LEU A 117 -18.58 0.37 2.38
N TYR A 118 -17.89 -0.07 3.42
CA TYR A 118 -18.41 0.06 4.79
C TYR A 118 -18.08 1.41 5.42
N VAL A 119 -16.86 1.93 5.24
CA VAL A 119 -16.48 3.24 5.83
C VAL A 119 -16.94 4.41 4.95
N PHE A 120 -16.68 4.35 3.65
CA PHE A 120 -16.98 5.46 2.73
C PHE A 120 -18.32 5.33 1.99
N ASN A 121 -19.04 4.21 2.14
CA ASN A 121 -20.35 3.99 1.52
C ASN A 121 -20.35 4.19 -0.01
N GLU A 122 -19.25 3.80 -0.66
CA GLU A 122 -19.13 3.87 -2.12
C GLU A 122 -20.07 2.88 -2.82
N LYS A 123 -20.64 3.29 -3.96
CA LYS A 123 -21.52 2.42 -4.74
C LYS A 123 -20.72 1.56 -5.71
N MET A 124 -20.80 0.24 -5.53
CA MET A 124 -20.19 -0.73 -6.45
C MET A 124 -21.22 -1.34 -7.39
N ASN A 125 -20.88 -1.36 -8.68
CA ASN A 125 -21.67 -2.05 -9.69
C ASN A 125 -21.32 -3.54 -9.77
N MET A 126 -22.05 -4.29 -10.60
CA MET A 126 -21.84 -5.73 -10.76
C MET A 126 -20.41 -6.09 -11.22
N TYR A 127 -19.78 -5.27 -12.07
CA TYR A 127 -18.42 -5.53 -12.53
C TYR A 127 -17.40 -5.46 -11.40
N TYR A 128 -17.55 -4.53 -10.45
CA TYR A 128 -16.71 -4.49 -9.25
C TYR A 128 -16.81 -5.78 -8.43
N TRP A 129 -18.02 -6.28 -8.22
CA TRP A 129 -18.24 -7.53 -7.50
C TRP A 129 -17.62 -8.73 -8.19
N ILE A 130 -17.74 -8.79 -9.53
CA ILE A 130 -17.08 -9.83 -10.33
C ILE A 130 -15.56 -9.74 -10.18
N SER A 131 -14.97 -8.54 -10.31
CA SER A 131 -13.53 -8.35 -10.12
C SER A 131 -13.05 -8.80 -8.74
N LEU A 132 -13.85 -8.55 -7.70
CA LEU A 132 -13.53 -8.95 -6.34
C LEU A 132 -13.61 -10.47 -6.15
N ALA A 133 -14.58 -11.13 -6.76
CA ALA A 133 -14.67 -12.59 -6.78
C ALA A 133 -13.43 -13.22 -7.45
N PHE A 134 -12.98 -12.68 -8.58
CA PHE A 134 -11.74 -13.12 -9.25
C PHE A 134 -10.49 -12.88 -8.40
N ALA A 135 -10.42 -11.75 -7.69
CA ALA A 135 -9.33 -11.49 -6.75
C ALA A 135 -9.27 -12.59 -5.68
N LEU A 136 -10.41 -12.94 -5.06
CA LEU A 136 -10.49 -14.01 -4.06
C LEU A 136 -10.10 -15.39 -4.64
N LEU A 137 -10.55 -15.72 -5.86
CA LEU A 137 -10.14 -16.95 -6.56
C LEU A 137 -8.63 -17.02 -6.77
N THR A 138 -7.98 -15.88 -6.96
CA THR A 138 -6.51 -15.81 -7.11
C THR A 138 -5.80 -16.28 -5.85
N ILE A 139 -6.35 -16.08 -4.64
CA ILE A 139 -5.78 -16.65 -3.39
C ILE A 139 -5.80 -18.17 -3.47
N VAL A 140 -6.93 -18.76 -3.87
CA VAL A 140 -7.07 -20.22 -3.95
C VAL A 140 -6.03 -20.81 -4.90
N PHE A 141 -5.86 -20.21 -6.08
CA PHE A 141 -4.83 -20.65 -7.02
C PHE A 141 -3.41 -20.41 -6.50
N PHE A 142 -3.15 -19.27 -5.86
CA PHE A 142 -1.85 -18.97 -5.27
C PHE A 142 -1.47 -20.00 -4.19
N MET A 143 -2.39 -20.30 -3.28
CA MET A 143 -2.17 -21.26 -2.19
C MET A 143 -1.95 -22.68 -2.73
N LYS A 144 -2.77 -23.12 -3.70
CA LYS A 144 -2.57 -24.42 -4.37
C LYS A 144 -1.26 -24.50 -5.13
N GLY A 145 -0.93 -23.45 -5.90
CA GLY A 145 0.33 -23.36 -6.64
C GLY A 145 1.54 -23.45 -5.71
N LYS A 146 1.48 -22.76 -4.56
CA LYS A 146 2.57 -22.82 -3.58
C LYS A 146 2.66 -24.16 -2.84
N SER A 147 1.54 -24.86 -2.61
CA SER A 147 1.54 -26.19 -2.00
C SER A 147 2.14 -27.27 -2.89
N ASN A 148 2.15 -27.05 -4.21
CA ASN A 148 2.65 -28.00 -5.20
C ASN A 148 4.11 -27.69 -5.65
N LEU A 149 4.78 -26.74 -4.98
CA LEU A 149 6.15 -26.28 -5.24
C LEU A 149 7.04 -26.59 -4.03
#